data_AF-A0A3N5UL75-F1
#
_entry.id   AF-A0A3N5UL75-F1
#
_cell.length_a   1.000
_cell.length_b   1.000
_cell.length_c   1.000
_cell.angle_alpha   90.00
_cell.angle_beta   90.00
_cell.angle_gamma   90.00
#
_symmetry.space_group_name_H-M   'P 1'
#
loop_
_entity.id
_entity.type
_entity.pdbx_description
1 polymer ?
#
loop_
_entity_poly.entity_id
_entity_poly.type
_entity_poly.pdbx_seq_one_letter_code
_entity_poly.pdbx_strand_id
1 'polypeptide(L)'
;MVNRLTNFAISLTLMVVLLITFSITSFAQNSDLQNMGTDIFNDKILTVPNTVKNFIVLIPNEAHESPLLPKEKRLINQPYVPQNLVVGPQTNIIWFSGDVGHTRKVTLTDDNSKEIFDSTLKFNSASEPLSINQSGKFTYHEEDANSQDPDFVMEGTITIASSDSPSNISNNVNDTQPNIDTMAVLMVPTEDIKKHSEIIGENNVNILDQYSFKDLRETGSGGENQTLLVLGSNEPPDETIAVLKKITSTLPYS
;
A
#
# COMPACT_ATOMS: atom_id res chain seq x y z
N MET A 1 -16.29 70.91 -26.32
CA MET A 1 -14.92 70.44 -26.59
C MET A 1 -14.45 69.69 -25.34
N VAL A 2 -14.53 68.36 -25.42
CA VAL A 2 -13.92 67.28 -24.61
C VAL A 2 -13.57 67.54 -23.13
N ASN A 3 -14.36 66.94 -22.24
CA ASN A 3 -13.99 66.51 -20.88
C ASN A 3 -13.06 65.28 -20.95
N ARG A 4 -11.95 65.26 -20.20
CA ARG A 4 -11.23 64.04 -19.82
C ARG A 4 -10.70 64.15 -18.39
N LEU A 5 -11.53 63.74 -17.43
CA LEU A 5 -11.07 63.24 -16.14
C LEU A 5 -10.92 61.72 -16.30
N THR A 6 -9.68 61.25 -16.27
CA THR A 6 -9.33 59.83 -16.27
C THR A 6 -9.66 59.23 -14.90
N ASN A 7 -10.78 58.53 -14.79
CA ASN A 7 -11.05 57.67 -13.65
C ASN A 7 -10.34 56.32 -13.87
N PHE A 8 -9.32 56.07 -13.06
CA PHE A 8 -8.64 54.79 -12.96
C PHE A 8 -9.55 53.86 -12.14
N ALA A 9 -10.32 52.99 -12.81
CA ALA A 9 -11.10 51.96 -12.13
C ALA A 9 -10.20 50.77 -11.85
N ILE A 10 -9.75 50.62 -10.60
CA ILE A 10 -9.11 49.40 -10.11
C ILE A 10 -10.22 48.36 -9.96
N SER A 11 -10.29 47.41 -10.90
CA SER A 11 -11.13 46.23 -10.78
C SER A 11 -10.51 45.30 -9.75
N LEU A 12 -11.08 45.28 -8.55
CA LEU A 12 -10.73 44.31 -7.51
C LEU A 12 -11.62 43.08 -7.73
N THR A 13 -11.12 42.08 -8.46
CA THR A 13 -11.78 40.78 -8.56
C THR A 13 -11.63 40.06 -7.22
N LEU A 14 -12.73 40.02 -6.47
CA LEU A 14 -12.85 39.23 -5.25
C LEU A 14 -12.89 37.74 -5.63
N MET A 15 -11.74 37.06 -5.56
CA MET A 15 -11.66 35.62 -5.76
C MET A 15 -12.24 34.92 -4.53
N VAL A 16 -13.51 34.51 -4.61
CA VAL A 16 -14.14 33.64 -3.61
C VAL A 16 -13.52 32.25 -3.77
N VAL A 17 -12.53 31.95 -2.93
CA VAL A 17 -12.05 30.57 -2.74
C VAL A 17 -13.13 29.86 -1.94
N LEU A 18 -13.99 29.10 -2.63
CA LEU A 18 -14.93 28.19 -1.99
C LEU A 18 -14.12 26.99 -1.48
N LEU A 19 -13.65 27.08 -0.23
CA LEU A 19 -13.13 25.93 0.51
C LEU A 19 -14.32 24.99 0.75
N ILE A 20 -14.52 24.03 -0.15
CA ILE A 20 -15.46 22.95 0.10
C ILE A 20 -14.76 21.99 1.07
N THR A 21 -15.01 22.15 2.37
CA THR A 21 -14.67 21.12 3.35
C THR A 21 -15.65 19.98 3.17
N PHE A 22 -15.25 18.97 2.40
CA PHE A 22 -15.99 17.73 2.30
C PHE A 22 -15.71 16.90 3.56
N SER A 23 -16.74 16.67 4.36
CA SER A 23 -16.71 15.65 5.40
C SER A 23 -16.71 14.29 4.71
N ILE A 24 -15.53 13.70 4.55
CA ILE A 24 -15.42 12.26 4.34
C ILE A 24 -16.02 11.64 5.61
N THR A 25 -17.00 10.76 5.47
CA THR A 25 -17.48 9.99 6.61
C THR A 25 -16.32 9.12 7.10
N SER A 26 -15.59 9.61 8.10
CA SER A 26 -14.63 8.79 8.84
C SER A 26 -15.43 7.73 9.57
N PHE A 27 -15.29 6.47 9.18
CA PHE A 27 -15.64 5.38 10.07
C PHE A 27 -14.81 5.53 11.35
N ALA A 28 -15.42 5.26 12.50
CA ALA A 28 -14.86 5.56 13.82
C ALA A 28 -13.38 5.16 13.91
N GLN A 29 -12.50 6.16 14.08
CA GLN A 29 -11.06 5.95 14.26
C GLN A 29 -10.81 5.32 15.64
N ASN A 30 -10.57 4.01 15.65
CA ASN A 30 -10.00 3.33 16.81
C ASN A 30 -8.50 3.59 16.89
N SER A 31 -8.00 3.95 18.07
CA SER A 31 -6.59 4.28 18.32
C SER A 31 -5.59 3.20 17.90
N ASP A 32 -6.03 1.95 17.91
CA ASP A 32 -5.16 0.78 17.69
C ASP A 32 -4.94 0.47 16.19
N LEU A 33 -5.71 1.09 15.29
CA LEU A 33 -5.55 1.03 13.84
C LEU A 33 -5.07 2.38 13.25
N GLN A 34 -4.68 3.33 14.09
CA GLN A 34 -4.16 4.62 13.64
C GLN A 34 -2.69 4.50 13.24
N ASN A 35 -2.30 5.25 12.22
CA ASN A 35 -0.93 5.42 11.73
C ASN A 35 -0.33 4.23 10.97
N MET A 36 -1.09 3.17 10.67
CA MET A 36 -0.59 2.06 9.86
C MET A 36 0.04 2.54 8.54
N GLY A 37 -0.58 3.47 7.83
CA GLY A 37 -0.02 4.01 6.59
C GLY A 37 1.28 4.80 6.81
N THR A 38 1.35 5.53 7.93
CA THR A 38 2.55 6.27 8.35
C THR A 38 3.68 5.32 8.71
N ASP A 39 3.41 4.25 9.45
CA ASP A 39 4.39 3.25 9.88
C ASP A 39 4.95 2.49 8.67
N ILE A 40 4.08 2.12 7.71
CA ILE A 40 4.51 1.52 6.45
C ILE A 40 5.41 2.48 5.67
N PHE A 41 5.09 3.77 5.64
CA PHE A 41 5.87 4.73 4.87
C PHE A 41 7.22 5.05 5.53
N ASN A 42 7.23 5.38 6.82
CA ASN A 42 8.42 5.85 7.54
C ASN A 42 9.32 4.69 7.99
N ASP A 43 8.72 3.69 8.62
CA ASP A 43 9.43 2.60 9.29
C ASP A 43 9.49 1.33 8.43
N LYS A 44 8.77 1.34 7.28
CA LYS A 44 8.69 0.21 6.33
C LYS A 44 8.20 -1.07 6.99
N ILE A 45 7.45 -0.94 8.08
CA ILE A 45 6.93 -2.05 8.86
C ILE A 45 5.43 -1.89 9.04
N LEU A 46 4.73 -3.01 9.00
CA LEU A 46 3.36 -3.10 9.50
C LEU A 46 3.27 -4.26 10.46
N THR A 47 2.73 -4.00 11.64
CA THR A 47 2.22 -5.05 12.52
C THR A 47 0.72 -5.15 12.29
N VAL A 48 0.19 -6.36 12.13
CA VAL A 48 -1.26 -6.57 11.96
C VAL A 48 -1.87 -7.20 13.21
N PRO A 49 -3.17 -6.96 13.47
CA PRO A 49 -3.88 -7.64 14.54
C PRO A 49 -3.82 -9.17 14.38
N ASN A 50 -3.76 -9.90 15.51
CA ASN A 50 -3.72 -11.37 15.49
C ASN A 50 -5.01 -12.02 14.94
N THR A 51 -6.08 -11.25 14.76
CA THR A 51 -7.34 -11.71 14.16
C THR A 51 -7.28 -11.81 12.63
N VAL A 52 -6.27 -11.20 12.00
CA VAL A 52 -6.12 -11.18 10.54
C VAL A 52 -5.72 -12.57 10.05
N LYS A 53 -6.55 -13.13 9.17
CA LYS A 53 -6.35 -14.46 8.58
C LYS A 53 -5.57 -14.40 7.28
N ASN A 54 -5.68 -13.31 6.52
CA ASN A 54 -4.99 -13.14 5.25
C ASN A 54 -4.38 -11.75 5.17
N PHE A 55 -3.14 -11.65 4.70
CA PHE A 55 -2.51 -10.38 4.38
C PHE A 55 -1.97 -10.39 2.95
N ILE A 56 -2.32 -9.36 2.18
CA ILE A 56 -1.87 -9.17 0.79
C ILE A 56 -0.79 -8.08 0.76
N VAL A 57 0.46 -8.50 0.54
CA VAL A 57 1.63 -7.63 0.33
C VAL A 57 1.63 -7.10 -1.10
N LEU A 58 1.83 -5.80 -1.27
CA LEU A 58 1.94 -5.18 -2.59
C LEU A 58 3.39 -5.15 -3.06
N ILE A 59 3.63 -5.58 -4.30
CA ILE A 59 4.82 -5.20 -5.08
C ILE A 59 4.43 -3.93 -5.86
N PRO A 60 4.88 -2.73 -5.47
CA PRO A 60 4.44 -1.49 -6.10
C PRO A 60 4.99 -1.36 -7.52
N ASN A 61 4.45 -0.41 -8.29
CA ASN A 61 4.99 -0.09 -9.60
C ASN A 61 6.43 0.43 -9.49
N GLU A 62 7.30 0.03 -10.43
CA GLU A 62 8.74 0.33 -10.43
C GLU A 62 9.47 -0.16 -9.17
N ALA A 63 8.97 -1.22 -8.52
CA ALA A 63 9.60 -1.81 -7.33
C ALA A 63 11.05 -2.27 -7.57
N HIS A 64 11.35 -2.58 -8.83
CA HIS A 64 12.64 -3.06 -9.29
C HIS A 64 13.69 -1.97 -9.48
N GLU A 65 13.33 -0.69 -9.42
CA GLU A 65 14.27 0.40 -9.63
C GLU A 65 15.21 0.54 -8.42
N SER A 66 16.52 0.44 -8.65
CA SER A 66 17.52 0.48 -7.57
C SER A 66 17.65 1.88 -6.94
N PRO A 67 17.81 1.98 -5.61
CA PRO A 67 18.11 3.25 -4.94
C PRO A 67 19.42 3.92 -5.36
N LEU A 68 20.37 3.15 -5.92
CA LEU A 68 21.70 3.63 -6.29
C LEU A 68 21.71 4.29 -7.67
N LEU A 69 20.66 4.08 -8.48
CA LEU A 69 20.60 4.60 -9.83
C LEU A 69 20.09 6.06 -9.83
N PRO A 70 20.74 6.97 -10.56
CA PRO A 70 20.29 8.34 -10.69
C PRO A 70 19.02 8.42 -11.54
N LYS A 71 18.11 9.29 -11.11
CA LYS A 71 16.67 9.44 -11.46
C LYS A 71 15.80 8.70 -10.45
N GLU A 72 15.04 9.49 -9.70
CA GLU A 72 13.99 9.01 -8.83
C GLU A 72 12.92 8.37 -9.74
N LYS A 73 13.03 7.05 -9.97
CA LYS A 73 12.10 6.27 -10.81
C LYS A 73 11.20 5.34 -10.01
N ARG A 74 11.49 5.20 -8.71
CA ARG A 74 10.69 4.40 -7.80
C ARG A 74 9.40 5.13 -7.47
N LEU A 75 8.31 4.42 -7.27
CA LEU A 75 7.10 5.02 -6.70
C LEU A 75 7.31 5.41 -5.23
N ILE A 76 7.97 4.54 -4.48
CA ILE A 76 8.21 4.63 -3.03
C ILE A 76 9.58 4.02 -2.69
N ASN A 77 10.20 4.44 -1.59
CA ASN A 77 11.51 3.94 -1.14
C ASN A 77 11.42 2.55 -0.45
N GLN A 78 10.68 1.61 -1.04
CA GLN A 78 10.61 0.21 -0.61
C GLN A 78 10.14 -0.70 -1.77
N PRO A 79 10.76 -1.88 -1.98
CA PRO A 79 10.42 -2.78 -3.08
C PRO A 79 9.16 -3.63 -2.82
N TYR A 80 8.71 -3.66 -1.58
CA TYR A 80 7.47 -4.31 -1.14
C TYR A 80 6.77 -3.39 -0.16
N VAL A 81 5.44 -3.43 -0.11
CA VAL A 81 4.63 -2.56 0.74
C VAL A 81 3.62 -3.41 1.53
N PRO A 82 3.80 -3.53 2.86
CA PRO A 82 4.98 -3.12 3.62
C PRO A 82 6.22 -3.93 3.25
N GLN A 83 7.40 -3.36 3.46
CA GLN A 83 8.66 -4.12 3.30
C GLN A 83 8.84 -5.15 4.42
N ASN A 84 8.43 -4.83 5.64
CA ASN A 84 8.50 -5.72 6.79
C ASN A 84 7.10 -5.92 7.36
N LEU A 85 6.69 -7.17 7.54
CA LEU A 85 5.37 -7.52 8.02
C LEU A 85 5.49 -8.33 9.31
N VAL A 86 4.72 -7.97 10.32
CA VAL A 86 4.59 -8.74 11.57
C VAL A 86 3.15 -9.23 11.68
N VAL A 87 2.95 -10.54 11.68
CA VAL A 87 1.63 -11.18 11.73
C VAL A 87 1.51 -12.17 12.88
N GLY A 88 0.27 -12.51 13.23
CA GLY A 88 -0.01 -13.59 14.14
C GLY A 88 0.25 -14.98 13.52
N PRO A 89 0.27 -16.04 14.33
CA PRO A 89 0.27 -17.41 13.82
C PRO A 89 -0.92 -17.65 12.87
N GLN A 90 -0.73 -18.53 11.88
CA GLN A 90 -1.78 -18.96 10.94
C GLN A 90 -2.31 -17.88 9.99
N THR A 91 -1.73 -16.68 9.94
CA THR A 91 -2.03 -15.71 8.89
C THR A 91 -1.44 -16.19 7.56
N ASN A 92 -2.27 -16.25 6.52
CA ASN A 92 -1.86 -16.49 5.15
C ASN A 92 -1.24 -15.24 4.55
N ILE A 93 -0.09 -15.40 3.89
CA ILE A 93 0.58 -14.31 3.19
C ILE A 93 0.41 -14.50 1.68
N ILE A 94 0.03 -13.42 1.00
CA ILE A 94 -0.17 -13.38 -0.45
C ILE A 94 0.61 -12.19 -0.99
N TRP A 95 1.33 -12.36 -2.09
CA TRP A 95 1.96 -11.25 -2.80
C TRP A 95 1.14 -10.89 -4.02
N PHE A 96 0.88 -9.59 -4.21
CA PHE A 96 0.17 -9.06 -5.35
C PHE A 96 1.05 -8.09 -6.13
N SER A 97 1.21 -8.32 -7.43
CA SER A 97 2.07 -7.49 -8.28
C SER A 97 1.30 -6.34 -8.93
N GLY A 98 1.62 -5.11 -8.51
CA GLY A 98 1.26 -3.88 -9.19
C GLY A 98 2.36 -3.36 -10.13
N ASP A 99 3.42 -4.14 -10.37
CA ASP A 99 4.57 -3.72 -11.19
C ASP A 99 4.29 -3.89 -12.69
N VAL A 100 4.04 -2.77 -13.37
CA VAL A 100 3.53 -2.76 -14.74
C VAL A 100 4.63 -3.11 -15.73
N GLY A 101 4.34 -4.01 -16.66
CA GLY A 101 5.32 -4.43 -17.68
C GLY A 101 6.40 -5.37 -17.16
N HIS A 102 6.42 -5.66 -15.86
CA HIS A 102 7.41 -6.52 -15.22
C HIS A 102 6.79 -7.83 -14.73
N THR A 103 7.51 -8.93 -14.96
CA THR A 103 7.29 -10.18 -14.22
C THR A 103 8.22 -10.15 -13.03
N ARG A 104 7.69 -10.45 -11.84
CA ARG A 104 8.39 -10.46 -10.55
C ARG A 104 8.52 -11.87 -10.04
N LYS A 105 9.54 -12.11 -9.22
CA LYS A 105 9.72 -13.35 -8.48
C LYS A 105 9.68 -13.04 -6.99
N VAL A 106 9.11 -13.94 -6.21
CA VAL A 106 9.21 -13.90 -4.75
C VAL A 106 9.75 -15.24 -4.30
N THR A 107 10.95 -15.26 -3.73
CA THR A 107 11.53 -16.42 -3.06
C THR A 107 11.55 -16.14 -1.57
N LEU A 108 10.92 -16.97 -0.74
CA LEU A 108 10.96 -16.89 0.72
C LEU A 108 11.91 -17.94 1.28
N THR A 109 12.77 -17.52 2.21
CA THR A 109 13.71 -18.37 2.92
C THR A 109 13.49 -18.32 4.44
N ASP A 110 13.75 -19.45 5.10
CA ASP A 110 13.83 -19.52 6.56
C ASP A 110 15.19 -19.01 7.08
N ASP A 111 15.35 -18.98 8.41
CA ASP A 111 16.58 -18.54 9.08
C ASP A 111 17.82 -19.41 8.75
N ASN A 112 17.63 -20.59 8.14
CA ASN A 112 18.72 -21.46 7.66
C ASN A 112 19.00 -21.28 6.17
N SER A 113 18.45 -20.23 5.55
CA SER A 113 18.53 -19.94 4.12
C SER A 113 17.91 -21.04 3.25
N LYS A 114 16.99 -21.85 3.80
CA LYS A 114 16.25 -22.84 3.04
C LYS A 114 15.06 -22.16 2.37
N GLU A 115 14.94 -22.31 1.05
CA GLU A 115 13.74 -21.90 0.31
C GLU A 115 12.53 -22.71 0.77
N ILE A 116 11.46 -22.00 1.15
CA ILE A 116 10.19 -22.59 1.62
C ILE A 116 8.99 -22.16 0.79
N PHE A 117 9.16 -21.19 -0.10
CA PHE A 117 8.15 -20.73 -1.03
C PHE A 117 8.81 -20.01 -2.21
N ASP A 118 8.27 -20.23 -3.40
CA ASP A 118 8.60 -19.49 -4.61
C ASP A 118 7.33 -19.14 -5.38
N SER A 119 7.31 -17.97 -6.02
CA SER A 119 6.23 -17.56 -6.90
C SER A 119 6.73 -16.65 -8.01
N THR A 120 6.12 -16.76 -9.19
CA THR A 120 6.34 -15.87 -10.32
C THR A 120 5.04 -15.12 -10.63
N LEU A 121 5.10 -13.79 -10.59
CA LEU A 121 3.94 -12.90 -10.65
C LEU A 121 4.05 -11.98 -11.86
N LYS A 122 3.06 -12.01 -12.73
CA LYS A 122 2.91 -10.99 -13.77
C LYS A 122 2.22 -9.75 -13.17
N PHE A 123 2.32 -8.61 -13.85
CA PHE A 123 1.46 -7.47 -13.55
C PHE A 123 0.00 -7.94 -13.34
N ASN A 124 -0.62 -7.41 -12.29
CA ASN A 124 -2.00 -7.63 -11.93
C ASN A 124 -2.37 -9.08 -11.56
N SER A 125 -1.42 -9.79 -10.94
CA SER A 125 -1.61 -11.16 -10.44
C SER A 125 -1.22 -11.27 -8.97
N ALA A 126 -1.77 -12.30 -8.31
CA ALA A 126 -1.49 -12.64 -6.92
C ALA A 126 -0.84 -14.02 -6.86
N SER A 127 -0.02 -14.26 -5.84
CA SER A 127 0.53 -15.58 -5.55
C SER A 127 -0.54 -16.49 -4.95
N GLU A 128 -0.24 -17.79 -4.90
CA GLU A 128 -0.96 -18.68 -3.99
C GLU A 128 -0.74 -18.25 -2.53
N PRO A 129 -1.73 -18.46 -1.64
CA PRO A 129 -1.56 -18.16 -0.22
C PRO A 129 -0.52 -19.06 0.44
N LEU A 130 0.38 -18.46 1.22
CA LEU A 130 1.37 -19.17 2.03
C LEU A 130 0.99 -19.12 3.52
N SER A 131 0.77 -20.27 4.13
CA SER A 131 0.64 -20.38 5.59
C SER A 131 1.97 -20.81 6.23
N ILE A 132 2.48 -20.03 7.18
CA ILE A 132 3.69 -20.37 7.94
C ILE A 132 3.27 -20.75 9.36
N ASN A 133 3.47 -22.02 9.72
CA ASN A 133 3.04 -22.57 11.01
C ASN A 133 4.08 -22.41 12.13
N GLN A 134 5.27 -21.88 11.81
CA GLN A 134 6.38 -21.70 12.75
C GLN A 134 6.55 -20.21 13.05
N SER A 135 6.62 -19.86 14.33
CA SER A 135 7.04 -18.52 14.75
C SER A 135 8.50 -18.30 14.35
N GLY A 136 8.84 -17.10 13.93
CA GLY A 136 10.19 -16.79 13.48
C GLY A 136 10.20 -15.65 12.48
N LYS A 137 11.41 -15.30 12.02
CA LYS A 137 11.61 -14.33 10.95
C LYS A 137 11.91 -15.07 9.65
N PHE A 138 11.35 -14.59 8.57
CA PHE A 138 11.52 -15.13 7.23
C PHE A 138 11.85 -13.98 6.29
N THR A 139 12.74 -14.24 5.33
CA THR A 139 13.19 -13.21 4.37
C THR A 139 12.71 -13.59 3.00
N TYR A 140 11.99 -12.69 2.35
CA TYR A 140 11.60 -12.84 0.95
C TYR A 140 12.37 -11.87 0.07
N HIS A 141 12.77 -12.35 -1.11
CA HIS A 141 13.60 -11.58 -2.01
C HIS A 141 13.39 -11.89 -3.49
N GLU A 142 13.86 -10.97 -4.33
CA GLU A 142 14.14 -11.13 -5.76
C GLU A 142 15.57 -10.66 -6.04
N GLU A 143 16.44 -11.60 -6.43
CA GLU A 143 17.77 -11.31 -7.00
C GLU A 143 17.64 -10.95 -8.49
N ASP A 144 18.66 -10.30 -9.05
CA ASP A 144 18.70 -9.86 -10.46
C ASP A 144 17.47 -9.02 -10.88
N ALA A 145 16.85 -8.33 -9.91
CA ALA A 145 15.63 -7.57 -10.12
C ALA A 145 15.82 -6.39 -11.09
N ASN A 146 17.04 -5.84 -11.14
CA ASN A 146 17.41 -4.69 -11.97
C ASN A 146 18.60 -4.99 -12.89
N SER A 147 18.38 -4.91 -14.20
CA SER A 147 19.45 -5.16 -15.19
C SER A 147 20.59 -4.11 -15.18
N GLN A 148 20.36 -2.92 -14.63
CA GLN A 148 21.34 -1.83 -14.53
C GLN A 148 22.08 -1.82 -13.19
N ASP A 149 21.54 -2.52 -12.18
CA ASP A 149 22.17 -2.75 -10.89
C ASP A 149 21.94 -4.21 -10.47
N PRO A 150 22.77 -5.16 -10.98
CA PRO A 150 22.60 -6.59 -10.69
C PRO A 150 22.76 -6.95 -9.21
N ASP A 151 23.46 -6.10 -8.44
CA ASP A 151 23.65 -6.29 -6.99
C ASP A 151 22.41 -5.83 -6.19
N PHE A 152 21.44 -5.18 -6.83
CA PHE A 152 20.19 -4.78 -6.19
C PHE A 152 19.28 -5.98 -5.97
N VAL A 153 19.02 -6.26 -4.69
CA VAL A 153 18.05 -7.27 -4.24
C VAL A 153 16.80 -6.55 -3.75
N MET A 154 15.64 -6.88 -4.32
CA MET A 154 14.37 -6.53 -3.71
C MET A 154 14.21 -7.41 -2.48
N GLU A 155 14.23 -6.86 -1.27
CA GLU A 155 14.18 -7.64 -0.04
C GLU A 155 13.10 -7.14 0.93
N GLY A 156 12.41 -8.06 1.59
CA GLY A 156 11.49 -7.80 2.69
C GLY A 156 11.46 -8.94 3.71
N THR A 157 10.76 -8.74 4.83
CA THR A 157 10.69 -9.75 5.89
C THR A 157 9.28 -10.00 6.40
N ILE A 158 9.00 -11.23 6.81
CA ILE A 158 7.78 -11.63 7.53
C ILE A 158 8.23 -12.13 8.89
N THR A 159 7.67 -11.57 9.95
CA THR A 159 7.86 -12.05 11.32
C THR A 159 6.55 -12.65 11.80
N ILE A 160 6.55 -13.96 12.05
CA ILE A 160 5.42 -14.66 12.67
C ILE A 160 5.61 -14.57 14.19
N ALA A 161 4.74 -13.82 14.86
CA ALA A 161 4.77 -13.67 16.31
C ALA A 161 4.50 -15.02 17.01
N SER A 162 5.18 -15.27 18.13
CA SER A 162 4.88 -16.43 18.97
C SER A 162 3.53 -16.24 19.67
N SER A 163 2.80 -17.31 19.90
CA SER A 163 1.56 -17.32 20.69
C SER A 163 1.72 -16.72 22.09
N ASP A 164 2.94 -16.74 22.64
CA ASP A 164 3.30 -16.20 23.95
C ASP A 164 3.72 -14.72 23.92
N SER A 165 3.84 -14.13 22.72
CA SER A 165 4.10 -12.72 22.49
C SER A 165 3.07 -12.20 21.47
N PRO A 166 1.81 -12.00 21.89
CA PRO A 166 0.81 -11.42 21.01
C PRO A 166 1.35 -10.10 20.45
N SER A 167 1.14 -9.86 19.16
CA SER A 167 1.46 -8.56 18.56
C SER A 167 0.86 -7.44 19.43
N ASN A 168 1.64 -6.39 19.70
CA ASN A 168 1.26 -5.30 20.63
C ASN A 168 0.04 -4.47 20.16
N ILE A 169 -0.58 -4.83 19.03
CA ILE A 169 -1.88 -4.27 18.65
C ILE A 169 -2.92 -4.96 19.52
N SER A 170 -3.35 -4.23 20.54
CA SER A 170 -4.17 -4.74 21.62
C SER A 170 -5.45 -5.37 21.06
N ASN A 171 -5.72 -6.61 21.48
CA ASN A 171 -7.06 -7.18 21.44
C ASN A 171 -7.94 -6.51 22.52
N ASN A 172 -7.99 -5.17 22.59
CA ASN A 172 -9.08 -4.51 23.31
C ASN A 172 -10.35 -4.72 22.48
N VAL A 173 -10.90 -5.92 22.64
CA VAL A 173 -12.25 -6.30 22.26
C VAL A 173 -13.20 -5.52 23.16
N ASN A 174 -13.30 -4.22 22.91
CA ASN A 174 -14.62 -3.63 22.92
C ASN A 174 -15.35 -4.23 21.71
N ASP A 175 -16.55 -4.76 21.95
CA ASP A 175 -17.46 -5.50 21.07
C ASP A 175 -17.90 -4.71 19.79
N THR A 176 -17.12 -3.72 19.39
CA THR A 176 -17.33 -2.79 18.28
C THR A 176 -16.21 -2.84 17.24
N GLN A 177 -15.18 -3.67 17.40
CA GLN A 177 -14.20 -3.89 16.33
C GLN A 177 -14.81 -4.79 15.23
N PRO A 178 -14.82 -4.36 13.96
CA PRO A 178 -15.11 -5.29 12.89
C PRO A 178 -14.02 -6.37 12.88
N ASN A 179 -14.42 -7.64 12.86
CA ASN A 179 -13.48 -8.74 12.74
C ASN A 179 -12.88 -8.75 11.32
N ILE A 180 -11.70 -8.17 11.14
CA ILE A 180 -11.03 -8.07 9.84
C ILE A 180 -10.34 -9.40 9.52
N ASP A 181 -10.87 -10.12 8.54
CA ASP A 181 -10.33 -11.41 8.11
C ASP A 181 -9.18 -11.24 7.09
N THR A 182 -9.31 -10.27 6.17
CA THR A 182 -8.34 -10.00 5.11
C THR A 182 -7.88 -8.55 5.18
N MET A 183 -6.56 -8.34 5.20
CA MET A 183 -5.94 -7.02 5.05
C MET A 183 -5.09 -6.95 3.78
N ALA A 184 -4.97 -5.76 3.22
CA ALA A 184 -4.14 -5.51 2.03
C ALA A 184 -3.58 -4.10 2.06
N VAL A 185 -2.57 -3.85 1.24
CA VAL A 185 -2.10 -2.49 0.93
C VAL A 185 -2.26 -2.21 -0.56
N LEU A 186 -2.62 -0.98 -0.88
CA LEU A 186 -2.69 -0.47 -2.25
C LEU A 186 -2.06 0.92 -2.31
N MET A 187 -1.55 1.30 -3.48
CA MET A 187 -1.09 2.66 -3.74
C MET A 187 -1.81 3.20 -4.97
N VAL A 188 -2.28 4.45 -4.89
CA VAL A 188 -3.01 5.12 -5.96
C VAL A 188 -2.58 6.58 -6.09
N PRO A 189 -2.68 7.21 -7.27
CA PRO A 189 -2.55 8.65 -7.40
C PRO A 189 -3.46 9.38 -6.42
N THR A 190 -2.92 10.37 -5.69
CA THR A 190 -3.73 11.10 -4.70
C THR A 190 -4.89 11.84 -5.34
N GLU A 191 -4.74 12.29 -6.59
CA GLU A 191 -5.80 12.98 -7.33
C GLU A 191 -7.00 12.08 -7.67
N ASP A 192 -6.78 10.77 -7.81
CA ASP A 192 -7.81 9.79 -8.15
C ASP A 192 -8.41 9.08 -6.92
N ILE A 193 -8.00 9.46 -5.71
CA ILE A 193 -8.39 8.77 -4.48
C ILE A 193 -9.90 8.61 -4.35
N LYS A 194 -10.68 9.63 -4.72
CA LYS A 194 -12.15 9.59 -4.63
C LYS A 194 -12.73 8.45 -5.49
N LYS A 195 -12.29 8.35 -6.74
CA LYS A 195 -12.73 7.31 -7.69
C LYS A 195 -12.40 5.92 -7.14
N HIS A 196 -11.21 5.75 -6.58
CA HIS A 196 -10.78 4.46 -6.05
C HIS A 196 -11.47 4.10 -4.72
N SER A 197 -11.73 5.07 -3.85
CA SER A 197 -12.50 4.87 -2.61
C SER A 197 -13.93 4.43 -2.88
N GLU A 198 -14.56 4.93 -3.95
CA GLU A 198 -15.89 4.48 -4.38
C GLU A 198 -15.86 3.00 -4.79
N ILE A 199 -14.89 2.60 -5.62
CA ILE A 199 -14.70 1.19 -6.01
C ILE A 199 -14.47 0.30 -4.78
N ILE A 200 -13.62 0.74 -3.84
CA ILE A 200 -13.32 0.00 -2.60
C ILE A 200 -14.61 -0.23 -1.79
N GLY A 201 -15.36 0.84 -1.53
CA GLY A 201 -16.58 0.78 -0.72
C GLY A 201 -17.72 -0.04 -1.33
N GLU A 202 -17.84 -0.07 -2.66
CA GLU A 202 -18.83 -0.88 -3.37
C GLU A 202 -18.58 -2.40 -3.30
N ASN A 203 -17.39 -2.82 -2.88
CA ASN A 203 -16.95 -4.23 -2.93
C ASN A 203 -16.64 -4.80 -1.53
N ASN A 204 -17.30 -4.30 -0.47
CA ASN A 204 -17.13 -4.77 0.92
C ASN A 204 -15.68 -4.72 1.44
N VAL A 205 -14.87 -3.82 0.88
CA VAL A 205 -13.52 -3.51 1.37
C VAL A 205 -13.57 -2.11 1.99
N ASN A 206 -12.90 -1.94 3.11
CA ASN A 206 -12.83 -0.68 3.84
C ASN A 206 -11.42 -0.12 3.81
N ILE A 207 -11.30 1.20 3.74
CA ILE A 207 -10.04 1.91 3.99
C ILE A 207 -9.91 2.04 5.51
N LEU A 208 -8.92 1.38 6.09
CA LEU A 208 -8.63 1.40 7.52
C LEU A 208 -7.75 2.59 7.89
N ASP A 209 -6.74 2.87 7.05
CA ASP A 209 -5.85 4.02 7.19
C ASP A 209 -5.31 4.44 5.81
N GLN A 210 -4.80 5.67 5.72
CA GLN A 210 -4.19 6.19 4.50
C GLN A 210 -3.04 7.15 4.81
N TYR A 211 -2.03 7.15 3.95
CA TYR A 211 -0.92 8.09 4.03
C TYR A 211 -0.54 8.61 2.65
N SER A 212 -0.57 9.93 2.47
CA SER A 212 -0.19 10.58 1.21
C SER A 212 1.25 11.07 1.28
N PHE A 213 1.99 10.85 0.21
CA PHE A 213 3.40 11.20 0.11
C PHE A 213 3.74 11.62 -1.32
N LYS A 214 4.86 12.34 -1.47
CA LYS A 214 5.35 12.77 -2.78
C LYS A 214 5.83 11.56 -3.58
N ASP A 215 5.33 11.39 -4.80
CA ASP A 215 5.83 10.38 -5.73
C ASP A 215 7.33 10.65 -5.95
N LEU A 216 8.17 9.64 -5.75
CA LEU A 216 9.58 9.80 -6.06
C LEU A 216 9.77 9.87 -7.59
N ARG A 217 8.86 9.34 -8.41
CA ARG A 217 8.92 9.54 -9.86
C ARG A 217 8.79 11.01 -10.21
N GLU A 218 9.88 11.62 -10.67
CA GLU A 218 9.85 12.96 -11.28
C GLU A 218 9.06 12.98 -12.61
N THR A 219 8.56 11.82 -13.07
CA THR A 219 7.74 11.68 -14.26
C THR A 219 6.27 11.82 -13.89
N GLY A 220 5.65 12.96 -14.22
CA GLY A 220 4.26 13.30 -13.91
C GLY A 220 3.16 12.44 -14.54
N SER A 221 3.42 11.16 -14.86
CA SER A 221 2.40 10.20 -15.31
C SER A 221 1.53 9.66 -14.16
N GLY A 222 1.99 9.73 -12.91
CA GLY A 222 1.24 9.27 -11.73
C GLY A 222 0.63 10.37 -10.85
N GLY A 223 0.80 11.64 -11.22
CA GLY A 223 0.59 12.79 -10.35
C GLY A 223 1.78 13.04 -9.41
N GLU A 224 1.82 14.23 -8.78
CA GLU A 224 2.92 14.62 -7.88
C GLU A 224 2.92 13.84 -6.55
N ASN A 225 1.76 13.28 -6.17
CA ASN A 225 1.56 12.60 -4.91
C ASN A 225 0.85 11.26 -5.12
N GLN A 226 1.23 10.30 -4.30
CA GLN A 226 0.58 9.00 -4.17
C GLN A 226 -0.04 8.90 -2.78
N THR A 227 -1.10 8.10 -2.68
CA THR A 227 -1.72 7.72 -1.41
C THR A 227 -1.59 6.22 -1.22
N LEU A 228 -0.92 5.83 -0.14
CA LEU A 228 -0.92 4.47 0.38
C LEU A 228 -2.22 4.24 1.15
N LEU A 229 -2.91 3.16 0.84
CA LEU A 229 -4.16 2.74 1.48
C LEU A 229 -3.94 1.41 2.19
N VAL A 230 -4.27 1.37 3.49
CA VAL A 230 -4.38 0.14 4.24
C VAL A 230 -5.84 -0.29 4.20
N LEU A 231 -6.09 -1.48 3.66
CA LEU A 231 -7.42 -1.99 3.38
C LEU A 231 -7.77 -3.15 4.32
N GLY A 232 -9.05 -3.28 4.64
CA GLY A 232 -9.59 -4.37 5.44
C GLY A 232 -10.92 -4.88 4.92
N SER A 233 -11.11 -6.19 4.95
CA SER A 233 -12.36 -6.85 4.57
C SER A 233 -12.61 -8.08 5.44
N ASN A 234 -13.89 -8.45 5.54
CA ASN A 234 -14.31 -9.70 6.17
C ASN A 234 -14.52 -10.81 5.13
N GLU A 235 -14.29 -10.50 3.85
CA GLU A 235 -14.43 -11.41 2.73
C GLU A 235 -13.17 -12.26 2.53
N PRO A 236 -13.28 -13.40 1.80
CA PRO A 236 -12.12 -14.17 1.35
C PRO A 236 -11.11 -13.31 0.58
N PRO A 237 -9.82 -13.69 0.57
CA PRO A 237 -8.77 -12.89 -0.07
C PRO A 237 -9.01 -12.67 -1.57
N ASP A 238 -9.65 -13.61 -2.26
CA ASP A 238 -9.96 -13.50 -3.69
C ASP A 238 -10.83 -12.29 -4.03
N GLU A 239 -11.78 -11.92 -3.15
CA GLU A 239 -12.63 -10.75 -3.34
C GLU A 239 -11.80 -9.46 -3.22
N THR A 240 -10.92 -9.38 -2.21
CA THR A 240 -10.01 -8.25 -2.05
C THR A 240 -9.05 -8.16 -3.24
N ILE A 241 -8.49 -9.29 -3.70
CA ILE A 241 -7.64 -9.35 -4.89
C ILE A 241 -8.38 -8.91 -6.15
N ALA A 242 -9.66 -9.25 -6.30
CA ALA A 242 -10.47 -8.79 -7.43
C ALA A 242 -10.62 -7.26 -7.43
N VAL A 243 -10.80 -6.63 -6.27
CA VAL A 243 -10.80 -5.17 -6.11
C VAL A 243 -9.44 -4.57 -6.47
N LEU A 244 -8.35 -5.13 -5.96
CA LEU A 244 -6.99 -4.70 -6.31
C LEU A 244 -6.81 -4.74 -7.82
N LYS A 245 -7.21 -5.86 -8.47
CA LYS A 245 -7.11 -6.02 -9.92
C LYS A 245 -7.89 -4.99 -10.73
N LYS A 246 -9.11 -4.69 -10.26
CA LYS A 246 -9.97 -3.68 -10.86
C LYS A 246 -9.35 -2.29 -10.76
N ILE A 247 -8.71 -1.96 -9.64
CA ILE A 247 -8.09 -0.64 -9.45
C ILE A 247 -6.78 -0.54 -10.23
N THR A 248 -5.87 -1.51 -10.09
CA THR A 248 -4.53 -1.44 -10.72
C THR A 248 -4.58 -1.37 -12.23
N SER A 249 -5.57 -1.98 -12.87
CA SER A 249 -5.81 -1.89 -14.32
C SER A 249 -6.30 -0.51 -14.81
N THR A 250 -6.55 0.43 -13.90
CA THR A 250 -7.01 1.78 -14.22
C THR A 250 -6.02 2.86 -13.78
N LEU A 251 -4.87 2.46 -13.24
CA LEU A 251 -3.84 3.40 -12.80
C LEU A 251 -3.15 4.01 -14.03
N PRO A 252 -2.70 5.26 -13.97
CA PRO A 252 -2.21 5.96 -15.14
C PRO A 252 -0.85 5.43 -15.65
N TYR A 253 -0.26 4.49 -14.92
CA TYR A 253 0.96 3.78 -15.28
C TYR A 253 0.71 2.32 -15.72
N SER A 254 -0.56 1.88 -15.77
CA SER A 254 -0.97 0.52 -16.19
C SER A 254 -1.18 0.35 -17.70
#